data_AF-A0A4Q1Q6V3-F1
#
_entry.id   AF-A0A4Q1Q6V3-F1
#
_cell.length_a   1.000
_cell.length_b   1.000
_cell.length_c   1.000
_cell.angle_alpha   90.00
_cell.angle_beta   90.00
_cell.angle_gamma   90.00
#
_symmetry.space_group_name_H-M   'P 1'
#
loop_
_entity.id
_entity.type
_entity.pdbx_description
1 polymer ?
#
loop_
_entity_poly.entity_id
_entity_poly.type
_entity_poly.pdbx_seq_one_letter_code
_entity_poly.pdbx_strand_id
1 'polypeptide(L)'
;MRAILQQKTAFAWVLLTTCCLLFIPLVAMRFSNDVHWALSDFVIMGALLLVVGSSLILLARKLSKKQFQLAAIVVFLGFLYVWAELAVGVFFSFGS
;
A
#
# COMPACT_ATOMS: atom_id res chain seq x y z
N MET A 1 -6.17 19.03 -3.40
CA MET A 1 -5.83 17.58 -3.53
C MET A 1 -4.85 17.31 -4.68
N ARG A 2 -5.14 17.63 -5.95
CA ARG A 2 -4.20 17.40 -7.07
C ARG A 2 -2.86 18.14 -6.94
N ALA A 3 -2.87 19.37 -6.40
CA ALA A 3 -1.65 20.15 -6.22
C ALA A 3 -0.59 19.44 -5.33
N ILE A 4 -1.02 18.68 -4.33
CA ILE A 4 -0.12 17.96 -3.41
C ILE A 4 0.56 16.78 -4.12
N LEU A 5 -0.17 16.06 -4.99
CA LEU A 5 0.37 14.91 -5.76
C LEU A 5 1.37 15.32 -6.86
N GLN A 6 1.33 16.60 -7.27
CA GLN A 6 2.24 17.15 -8.30
C GLN A 6 3.58 17.59 -7.72
N GLN A 7 3.70 17.75 -6.40
CA GLN A 7 4.94 18.19 -5.77
C GLN A 7 5.96 17.04 -5.72
N LYS A 8 7.26 17.39 -5.72
CA LYS A 8 8.35 16.43 -5.50
C LYS A 8 8.25 15.75 -4.13
N THR A 9 7.67 16.45 -3.16
CA THR A 9 7.42 15.96 -1.79
C THR A 9 6.37 14.85 -1.72
N ALA A 10 5.56 14.64 -2.77
CA ALA A 10 4.50 13.62 -2.76
C ALA A 10 5.05 12.21 -2.47
N PHE A 11 6.21 11.87 -3.00
CA PHE A 11 6.86 10.57 -2.74
C PHE A 11 7.35 10.45 -1.29
N ALA A 12 7.85 11.55 -0.71
CA ALA A 12 8.24 11.58 0.69
C ALA A 12 7.03 11.37 1.62
N TRP A 13 5.87 11.93 1.27
CA TRP A 13 4.62 11.68 1.98
C TRP A 13 4.17 10.21 1.88
N VAL A 14 4.32 9.55 0.73
CA VAL A 14 3.99 8.12 0.60
C VAL A 14 4.94 7.27 1.46
N LEU A 15 6.24 7.57 1.46
CA LEU A 15 7.21 6.90 2.31
C LEU A 15 6.88 7.07 3.79
N LEU A 16 6.56 8.30 4.23
CA LEU A 16 6.18 8.59 5.61
C LEU A 16 4.91 7.84 6.01
N THR A 17 3.86 7.90 5.18
CA THR A 17 2.61 7.18 5.43
C THR A 17 2.83 5.66 5.49
N THR A 18 3.65 5.10 4.60
CA THR A 18 4.00 3.68 4.60
C THR A 18 4.70 3.28 5.90
N CYS A 19 5.68 4.08 6.32
CA CYS A 19 6.38 3.86 7.58
C CYS A 19 5.42 3.92 8.77
N CYS A 20 4.58 4.96 8.86
CA CYS A 20 3.57 5.09 9.90
C CYS A 20 2.58 3.92 9.93
N LEU A 21 2.15 3.41 8.77
CA LEU A 21 1.27 2.23 8.70
C LEU A 21 1.97 0.98 9.23
N LEU A 22 3.22 0.75 8.85
CA LEU A 22 3.99 -0.42 9.32
C LEU A 22 4.39 -0.32 10.80
N PHE A 23 4.42 0.87 11.38
CA PHE A 23 4.59 1.03 12.82
C PHE A 23 3.42 0.42 13.62
N ILE A 24 2.21 0.36 13.06
CA ILE A 24 1.05 -0.22 13.73
C ILE A 24 1.28 -1.70 14.08
N PRO A 25 1.57 -2.61 13.11
CA PRO A 25 1.84 -4.01 13.44
C PRO A 25 3.10 -4.18 14.28
N LEU A 26 4.14 -3.36 14.07
CA LEU A 26 5.38 -3.42 14.85
C LEU A 26 5.14 -3.14 16.34
N VAL A 27 4.29 -2.15 16.64
CA VAL A 27 3.88 -1.83 18.01
C VAL A 27 2.89 -2.88 18.53
N ALA A 28 1.94 -3.33 17.71
CA ALA A 28 0.94 -4.33 18.10
C ALA A 28 1.58 -5.66 18.57
N MET A 29 2.64 -6.12 17.91
CA MET A 29 3.42 -7.30 18.32
C MET A 29 4.04 -7.19 19.71
N ARG A 30 4.16 -5.98 20.26
CA ARG A 30 4.66 -5.77 21.63
C ARG A 30 3.57 -5.91 22.67
N PHE A 31 2.31 -5.79 22.27
CA PHE A 31 1.16 -5.84 23.17
C PHE A 31 0.36 -7.14 23.08
N SER A 32 0.45 -7.89 21.98
CA SER A 32 -0.31 -9.12 21.76
C SER A 32 0.55 -10.19 21.07
N ASN A 33 0.35 -11.44 21.50
CA ASN A 33 0.88 -12.65 20.85
C ASN A 33 -0.07 -13.19 19.75
N ASP A 34 -1.10 -12.43 19.36
CA ASP A 34 -1.99 -12.83 18.26
C ASP A 34 -1.52 -12.22 16.93
N VAL A 35 -0.75 -11.13 16.99
CA VAL A 35 -0.17 -10.49 15.81
C VAL A 35 1.27 -10.94 15.68
N HIS A 36 1.53 -11.82 14.71
CA HIS A 36 2.87 -12.29 14.38
C HIS A 36 3.13 -12.07 12.90
N TRP A 37 3.87 -11.02 12.56
CA TRP A 37 4.43 -10.86 11.22
C TRP A 37 5.94 -11.07 11.29
N ALA A 38 6.44 -11.83 10.33
CA ALA A 38 7.86 -11.97 10.08
C ALA A 38 8.42 -10.70 9.42
N LEU A 39 9.76 -10.57 9.43
CA LEU A 39 10.43 -9.46 8.76
C LEU A 39 10.08 -9.39 7.26
N SER A 40 9.87 -10.55 6.63
CA SER A 40 9.43 -10.64 5.23
C SER A 40 8.10 -9.91 4.99
N ASP A 41 7.14 -10.01 5.90
CA ASP A 41 5.82 -9.42 5.74
C ASP A 41 5.89 -7.89 5.79
N PHE A 42 6.74 -7.34 6.67
CA PHE A 42 7.02 -5.91 6.71
C PHE A 42 7.62 -5.41 5.39
N VAL A 43 8.57 -6.16 4.82
CA VAL A 43 9.21 -5.81 3.54
C VAL A 43 8.20 -5.89 2.40
N ILE A 44 7.42 -6.98 2.32
CA ILE A 44 6.42 -7.20 1.27
C ILE A 44 5.32 -6.15 1.34
N MET A 45 4.75 -5.91 2.53
CA MET A 45 3.72 -4.90 2.73
C MET A 45 4.26 -3.49 2.46
N GLY A 46 5.47 -3.19 2.91
CA GLY A 46 6.13 -1.92 2.64
C GLY A 46 6.33 -1.69 1.14
N ALA A 47 6.83 -2.68 0.41
CA ALA A 47 6.98 -2.62 -1.03
C ALA A 47 5.62 -2.44 -1.73
N LEU A 48 4.60 -3.19 -1.30
CA LEU A 48 3.25 -3.12 -1.87
C LEU A 48 2.63 -1.72 -1.71
N LEU A 49 2.71 -1.13 -0.51
CA LEU A 49 2.22 0.22 -0.23
C LEU A 49 2.96 1.28 -1.04
N LEU A 50 4.29 1.16 -1.17
CA LEU A 50 5.10 2.07 -1.98
C LEU A 50 4.76 2.00 -3.46
N VAL A 51 4.57 0.80 -4.01
CA VAL A 51 4.19 0.58 -5.41
C VAL A 51 2.82 1.20 -5.68
N VAL A 52 1.84 0.95 -4.81
CA VAL A 52 0.49 1.48 -4.95
C VAL A 52 0.48 3.01 -4.84
N GLY A 53 1.09 3.58 -3.80
CA GLY A 53 1.14 5.02 -3.59
C GLY A 53 1.88 5.75 -4.72
N SER A 54 3.01 5.19 -5.18
CA SER A 54 3.77 5.75 -6.31
C SER A 54 2.98 5.68 -7.61
N SER A 55 2.29 4.55 -7.87
CA SER A 55 1.44 4.39 -9.05
C SER A 55 0.31 5.41 -9.07
N LEU A 56 -0.36 5.65 -7.93
CA LEU A 56 -1.40 6.67 -7.83
C LEU A 56 -0.85 8.09 -8.08
N ILE A 57 0.34 8.42 -7.59
CA ILE A 57 0.98 9.72 -7.89
C ILE A 57 1.23 9.85 -9.39
N LEU A 58 1.81 8.83 -10.04
CA LEU A 58 2.12 8.85 -11.47
C LEU A 58 0.86 8.94 -12.33
N LEU A 59 -0.18 8.17 -11.98
CA LEU A 59 -1.48 8.20 -12.65
C LEU A 59 -2.15 9.56 -12.48
N ALA A 60 -2.09 10.16 -11.28
CA ALA A 60 -2.62 11.49 -11.03
C ALA A 60 -1.93 12.58 -11.86
N ARG A 61 -0.66 12.36 -12.24
CA ARG A 61 0.12 13.27 -13.09
C ARG A 61 -0.21 13.16 -14.57
N LYS A 62 -0.47 11.94 -15.05
CA LYS A 62 -0.71 11.68 -16.48
C LYS A 62 -2.18 11.74 -16.89
N LEU A 63 -3.11 11.44 -15.99
CA LEU A 63 -4.52 11.24 -16.33
C LEU A 63 -5.43 12.43 -16.00
N SER A 64 -6.46 12.60 -16.83
CA SER A 64 -7.58 13.49 -16.55
C SER A 64 -8.35 13.06 -15.28
N LYS A 65 -9.17 13.94 -14.70
CA LYS A 65 -9.84 13.67 -13.41
C LYS A 65 -10.70 12.40 -13.44
N LYS A 66 -11.48 12.21 -14.52
CA LYS A 66 -12.34 11.04 -14.68
C LYS A 66 -11.54 9.74 -14.86
N GLN A 67 -10.50 9.77 -15.70
CA GLN A 67 -9.63 8.60 -15.93
C GLN A 67 -8.85 8.22 -14.66
N PHE A 68 -8.37 9.21 -13.90
CA PHE A 68 -7.68 8.96 -12.64
C PHE A 68 -8.59 8.29 -11.61
N GLN A 69 -9.86 8.70 -11.50
CA GLN A 69 -10.80 8.05 -10.57
C GLN A 69 -10.98 6.56 -10.90
N LEU A 70 -11.15 6.22 -12.18
CA LEU A 70 -11.26 4.84 -12.61
C LEU A 70 -9.96 4.06 -12.33
N ALA A 71 -8.81 4.63 -12.70
CA ALA A 71 -7.52 4.00 -12.48
C ALA A 71 -7.21 3.79 -10.98
N ALA A 72 -7.61 4.73 -10.13
CA ALA A 72 -7.43 4.61 -8.68
C ALA A 72 -8.26 3.47 -8.10
N ILE A 73 -9.51 3.27 -8.58
CA ILE A 73 -10.34 2.13 -8.17
C ILE A 73 -9.67 0.82 -8.59
N VAL A 74 -9.19 0.72 -9.83
CA VAL A 74 -8.51 -0.49 -10.32
C VAL A 74 -7.26 -0.81 -9.51
N VAL A 75 -6.42 0.21 -9.25
CA VAL A 75 -5.22 0.04 -8.42
C VAL A 75 -5.57 -0.37 -7.00
N PHE A 76 -6.62 0.20 -6.43
CA PHE A 76 -7.08 -0.15 -5.08
C PHE A 76 -7.63 -1.57 -4.99
N LEU A 77 -8.42 -2.00 -5.97
CA LEU A 77 -8.90 -3.39 -6.06
C LEU A 77 -7.74 -4.37 -6.25
N GLY A 78 -6.78 -4.04 -7.11
CA GLY A 78 -5.57 -4.84 -7.28
C GLY A 78 -4.74 -4.94 -6.00
N PHE A 79 -4.60 -3.84 -5.25
CA PHE A 79 -3.95 -3.83 -3.94
C PHE A 79 -4.65 -4.78 -2.96
N LEU A 80 -5.98 -4.66 -2.82
CA LEU A 80 -6.75 -5.52 -1.92
C LEU A 80 -6.64 -7.00 -2.31
N TYR A 81 -6.68 -7.29 -3.62
CA TYR A 81 -6.51 -8.64 -4.12
C TYR A 81 -5.14 -9.22 -3.76
N VAL A 82 -4.05 -8.50 -4.09
CA VAL A 82 -2.70 -8.96 -3.80
C VAL A 82 -2.48 -9.10 -2.30
N TRP A 83 -2.99 -8.17 -1.51
CA TRP A 83 -2.87 -8.25 -0.06
C TRP A 83 -3.63 -9.45 0.51
N ALA A 84 -4.89 -9.66 0.10
CA ALA A 84 -5.68 -10.81 0.55
C ALA A 84 -5.04 -12.14 0.14
N GLU A 85 -4.47 -12.22 -1.05
CA GLU A 85 -3.78 -13.42 -1.51
C GLU A 85 -2.50 -13.69 -0.70
N LEU A 86 -1.72 -12.66 -0.38
CA LEU A 86 -0.51 -12.81 0.43
C LEU A 86 -0.80 -13.06 1.92
N ALA A 87 -1.91 -12.53 2.44
CA ALA A 87 -2.26 -12.66 3.86
C ALA A 87 -3.08 -13.92 4.17
N VAL A 88 -3.98 -14.33 3.26
CA VAL A 88 -4.93 -15.41 3.51
C VAL A 88 -4.83 -16.52 2.47
N GLY A 89 -4.28 -16.25 1.27
CA GLY A 89 -4.15 -17.27 0.22
C GLY A 89 -5.50 -17.70 -0.36
N VAL A 90 -6.37 -16.73 -0.66
CA VAL A 90 -7.78 -16.96 -1.02
C VAL A 90 -7.94 -17.82 -2.28
N PHE A 91 -7.07 -17.65 -3.29
CA PHE A 91 -7.23 -18.30 -4.59
C PHE A 91 -6.18 -19.38 -4.87
N PHE A 92 -4.91 -19.09 -4.60
CA PHE A 92 -3.79 -19.97 -4.91
C PHE A 92 -3.10 -20.51 -3.67
N SER A 93 -3.61 -20.19 -2.47
CA SER A 93 -3.02 -20.58 -1.19
C SER A 93 -1.56 -20.13 -1.04
N PHE A 94 -1.21 -18.96 -1.59
CA PHE A 94 0.10 -18.34 -1.37
C PHE A 94 0.27 -17.75 0.04
N GLY A 95 -0.84 -17.57 0.77
CA GLY A 95 -0.83 -17.05 2.13
C GLY A 95 -0.04 -17.94 3.07
N SER A 96 0.85 -17.31 3.85
CA SER A 96 1.66 -17.93 4.89
C SER A 96 0.94 -17.98 6.23
#